data_AF-A0A2H0W3C6-F1
#
_entry.id   AF-A0A2H0W3C6-F1
#
_cell.length_a   1.000
_cell.length_b   1.000
_cell.length_c   1.000
_cell.angle_alpha   90.00
_cell.angle_beta   90.00
_cell.angle_gamma   90.00
#
_symmetry.space_group_name_H-M   'P 1'
#
loop_
_entity.id
_entity.type
_entity.pdbx_description
1 polymer ?
#
loop_
_entity_poly.entity_id
_entity_poly.type
_entity_poly.pdbx_seq_one_letter_code
_entity_poly.pdbx_strand_id
1 'polypeptide(L)'
;MLIYKVTRVTIVHFNVITRKELIEMGRPRSRRIFYTNWQEASVATRKLGITSYLDYKRRYKEDARLPSNPNTFYSDFPGRPMFLRGESKNIYSTWQEASVVAKKLGIVKCLDYNRRHKEDARLPSNPNTFYSDFPGWKIFLSK
;
A
#
# COMPACT_ATOMS: atom_id res chain seq x y z
N MET A 1 -11.68 12.31 81.11
CA MET A 1 -10.97 11.00 81.17
C MET A 1 -11.73 10.01 80.29
N LEU A 2 -11.04 9.40 79.32
CA LEU A 2 -11.44 8.34 78.35
C LEU A 2 -12.58 8.66 77.35
N ILE A 3 -12.28 9.00 76.09
CA ILE A 3 -11.83 8.19 74.91
C ILE A 3 -12.92 7.22 74.40
N TYR A 4 -13.52 7.51 73.24
CA TYR A 4 -14.19 6.51 72.41
C TYR A 4 -13.84 6.65 70.91
N LYS A 5 -12.89 5.80 70.52
CA LYS A 5 -12.65 5.08 69.25
C LYS A 5 -13.01 5.76 67.91
N VAL A 6 -11.95 6.13 67.20
CA VAL A 6 -11.91 6.35 65.75
C VAL A 6 -12.18 5.03 65.02
N THR A 7 -13.15 5.02 64.12
CA THR A 7 -13.38 3.91 63.17
C THR A 7 -13.06 4.42 61.76
N ARG A 8 -12.18 3.70 61.06
CA ARG A 8 -11.58 4.04 59.76
C ARG A 8 -12.64 4.35 58.69
N VAL A 9 -12.53 5.51 58.06
CA VAL A 9 -13.07 5.78 56.72
C VAL A 9 -11.89 5.82 55.77
N THR A 10 -11.83 4.86 54.86
CA THR A 10 -10.81 4.74 53.83
C THR A 10 -10.96 5.89 52.83
N ILE A 11 -10.10 6.90 52.90
CA ILE A 11 -10.04 7.96 51.90
C ILE A 11 -9.27 7.41 50.70
N VAL A 12 -10.01 7.01 49.67
CA VAL A 12 -9.43 6.72 48.35
C VAL A 12 -9.01 8.07 47.78
N HIS A 13 -7.71 8.38 47.76
CA HIS A 13 -7.18 9.58 47.13
C HIS A 13 -7.46 9.53 45.62
N PHE A 14 -8.56 10.17 45.19
CA PHE A 14 -8.74 10.55 43.81
C PHE A 14 -7.87 11.78 43.55
N ASN A 15 -6.71 11.58 42.93
CA ASN A 15 -5.93 12.70 42.37
C ASN A 15 -6.78 13.37 41.28
N VAL A 16 -7.34 14.54 41.57
CA VAL A 16 -8.01 15.39 40.58
C VAL A 16 -6.92 16.10 39.79
N ILE A 17 -6.51 15.50 38.66
CA ILE A 17 -5.54 16.10 37.75
C ILE A 17 -6.14 17.39 37.17
N THR A 18 -5.41 18.49 37.28
CA THR A 18 -5.85 19.80 36.78
C THR A 18 -5.75 19.88 35.25
N ARG A 19 -6.59 20.72 34.63
CA ARG A 19 -6.58 20.92 33.17
C ARG A 19 -5.22 21.41 32.64
N LYS A 20 -4.44 22.11 33.47
CA LYS A 20 -3.09 22.59 33.14
C LYS A 20 -2.09 21.43 33.13
N GLU A 21 -2.11 20.56 34.14
CA GLU A 21 -1.27 19.35 34.19
C GLU A 21 -1.57 18.39 33.02
N LEU A 22 -2.84 18.30 32.60
CA LEU A 22 -3.24 17.49 31.45
C LEU A 22 -2.72 18.04 30.09
N ILE A 23 -2.47 19.36 30.01
CA ILE A 23 -1.87 20.01 28.83
C ILE A 23 -0.34 19.83 28.86
N GLU A 24 0.30 19.96 30.02
CA GLU A 24 1.75 19.80 30.21
C GLU A 24 2.23 18.36 30.01
N MET A 25 1.43 17.36 30.41
CA MET A 25 1.77 15.96 30.21
C MET A 25 1.87 15.57 28.72
N GLY A 26 1.34 16.41 27.81
CA GLY A 26 1.33 16.16 26.37
C GLY A 26 0.51 14.91 26.03
N ARG A 27 -0.30 14.95 24.97
CA ARG A 27 -0.91 13.70 24.50
C ARG A 27 0.23 12.73 24.12
N PRO A 28 0.32 11.53 24.73
CA PRO A 28 1.30 10.55 24.28
C PRO A 28 1.00 10.32 22.80
N ARG A 29 1.97 10.64 21.93
CA ARG A 29 1.87 10.26 20.52
C ARG A 29 1.84 8.75 20.50
N SER A 30 0.65 8.18 20.40
CA SER A 30 0.45 6.77 20.10
C SER A 30 1.36 6.44 18.92
N ARG A 31 2.45 5.71 19.18
CA ARG A 31 3.33 5.20 18.14
C ARG A 31 2.50 4.16 17.40
N ARG A 32 1.88 4.55 16.28
CA ARG A 32 1.08 3.63 15.46
C ARG A 32 1.98 2.47 15.04
N ILE A 33 1.62 1.27 15.46
CA ILE A 33 2.31 0.05 15.07
C ILE A 33 1.66 -0.43 13.77
N PHE A 34 2.33 -0.16 12.65
CA PHE A 34 1.87 -0.63 11.34
C PHE A 34 2.16 -2.13 11.17
N TYR A 35 1.53 -2.75 10.17
CA TYR A 35 1.91 -4.12 9.77
C TYR A 35 3.37 -4.18 9.33
N THR A 36 4.05 -5.26 9.73
CA THR A 36 5.50 -5.43 9.50
C THR A 36 5.85 -5.55 8.02
N ASN A 37 4.98 -6.19 7.24
CA ASN A 37 5.18 -6.46 5.83
C ASN A 37 3.93 -6.06 5.01
N TRP A 38 4.11 -5.87 3.71
CA TRP A 38 3.01 -5.41 2.85
C TRP A 38 1.95 -6.50 2.66
N GLN A 39 2.31 -7.78 2.82
CA GLN A 39 1.42 -8.92 2.64
C GLN A 39 0.31 -8.90 3.69
N GLU A 40 0.65 -8.71 4.96
CA GLU A 40 -0.32 -8.54 6.05
C GLU A 40 -1.20 -7.32 5.85
N ALA A 41 -0.61 -6.17 5.50
CA ALA A 41 -1.36 -4.96 5.20
C ALA A 41 -2.30 -5.14 3.99
N SER A 42 -1.88 -5.89 2.97
CA SER A 42 -2.69 -6.23 1.79
C SER A 42 -3.87 -7.13 2.17
N VAL A 43 -3.65 -8.14 3.01
CA VAL A 43 -4.74 -8.98 3.55
C VAL A 43 -5.74 -8.13 4.33
N ALA A 44 -5.28 -7.25 5.23
CA ALA A 44 -6.14 -6.36 6.00
C ALA A 44 -6.93 -5.38 5.10
N THR A 45 -6.24 -4.77 4.13
CA THR A 45 -6.86 -3.86 3.14
C THR A 45 -7.98 -4.55 2.36
N ARG A 46 -7.75 -5.78 1.90
CA ARG A 46 -8.75 -6.56 1.17
C ARG A 46 -9.91 -7.01 2.06
N LYS A 47 -9.65 -7.34 3.34
CA LYS A 47 -10.70 -7.64 4.33
C LYS A 47 -11.65 -6.46 4.55
N LEU A 48 -11.17 -5.22 4.43
CA LEU A 48 -11.99 -4.00 4.48
C LEU A 48 -12.78 -3.73 3.18
N GLY A 49 -12.62 -4.57 2.15
CA GLY A 49 -13.24 -4.40 0.84
C GLY A 49 -12.65 -3.25 0.02
N ILE A 50 -11.42 -2.81 0.34
CA ILE A 50 -10.75 -1.71 -0.36
C ILE A 50 -10.03 -2.27 -1.60
N THR A 51 -10.56 -2.01 -2.79
CA THR A 51 -10.03 -2.54 -4.07
C THR A 51 -9.39 -1.47 -4.96
N SER A 52 -9.61 -0.19 -4.65
CA SER A 52 -9.06 0.95 -5.38
C SER A 52 -8.14 1.81 -4.50
N TYR A 53 -7.18 2.49 -5.12
CA TYR A 53 -6.26 3.35 -4.38
C TYR A 53 -6.96 4.62 -3.84
N LEU A 54 -7.99 5.10 -4.53
CA LEU A 54 -8.81 6.22 -4.06
C LEU A 54 -9.56 5.84 -2.78
N ASP A 55 -10.14 4.64 -2.74
CA ASP A 55 -10.78 4.11 -1.53
C ASP A 55 -9.76 3.93 -0.42
N TYR A 56 -8.57 3.40 -0.75
CA TYR A 56 -7.50 3.26 0.23
C TYR A 56 -7.17 4.59 0.90
N LYS A 57 -6.98 5.66 0.13
CA LYS A 57 -6.65 6.98 0.70
C LYS A 57 -7.76 7.53 1.61
N ARG A 58 -9.02 7.21 1.34
CA ARG A 58 -10.15 7.61 2.18
C ARG A 58 -10.29 6.73 3.44
N ARG A 59 -10.09 5.43 3.29
CA ARG A 59 -10.56 4.41 4.24
C ARG A 59 -9.44 3.68 4.99
N TYR A 60 -8.15 3.89 4.66
CA TYR A 60 -7.06 3.17 5.34
C TYR A 60 -7.09 3.32 6.87
N LYS A 61 -7.63 4.43 7.39
CA LYS A 61 -7.75 4.67 8.84
C LYS A 61 -8.78 3.76 9.54
N GLU A 62 -9.61 3.04 8.80
CA GLU A 62 -10.51 2.01 9.34
C GLU A 62 -9.71 0.88 10.01
N ASP A 63 -8.47 0.65 9.58
CA ASP A 63 -7.48 -0.15 10.32
C ASP A 63 -6.30 0.73 10.74
N ALA A 64 -6.15 0.94 12.05
CA ALA A 64 -5.09 1.78 12.61
C ALA A 64 -3.66 1.32 12.27
N ARG A 65 -3.48 0.05 11.88
CA ARG A 65 -2.21 -0.56 11.48
C ARG A 65 -1.90 -0.40 9.99
N LEU A 66 -2.80 0.16 9.18
CA LEU A 66 -2.52 0.47 7.78
C LEU A 66 -1.74 1.79 7.66
N PRO A 67 -0.62 1.83 6.91
CA PRO A 67 0.09 3.07 6.64
C PRO A 67 -0.66 3.93 5.62
N SER A 68 -0.53 5.26 5.70
CA SER A 68 -1.19 6.17 4.75
C SER A 68 -0.64 6.06 3.32
N ASN A 69 0.63 5.68 3.18
CA ASN A 69 1.35 5.48 1.93
C ASN A 69 2.16 4.16 1.99
N PRO A 70 1.55 3.01 1.63
CA PRO A 70 2.23 1.71 1.64
C PRO A 70 3.49 1.65 0.76
N ASN A 71 3.48 2.34 -0.38
CA ASN A 71 4.59 2.35 -1.33
C ASN A 71 5.86 3.03 -0.81
N THR A 72 5.74 3.93 0.17
CA THR A 72 6.89 4.57 0.82
C THR A 72 7.24 3.88 2.13
N PHE A 73 6.32 3.10 2.70
CA PHE A 73 6.50 2.43 3.98
C PHE A 73 7.15 1.04 3.82
N TYR A 74 6.77 0.29 2.78
CA TYR A 74 7.34 -1.02 2.46
C TYR A 74 8.39 -0.87 1.35
N SER A 75 9.63 -1.25 1.62
CA SER A 75 10.72 -1.17 0.64
C SER A 75 10.54 -2.13 -0.53
N ASP A 76 9.92 -3.29 -0.27
CA ASP A 76 9.61 -4.36 -1.22
C ASP A 76 8.18 -4.27 -1.78
N PHE A 77 7.57 -3.08 -1.74
CA PHE A 77 6.18 -2.89 -2.13
C PHE A 77 5.92 -3.36 -3.59
N PRO A 78 5.00 -4.32 -3.82
CA PRO A 78 4.84 -4.99 -5.12
C PRO A 78 4.05 -4.16 -6.13
N GLY A 79 3.68 -2.93 -5.77
CA GLY A 79 2.77 -2.09 -6.53
C GLY A 79 1.31 -2.23 -6.08
N ARG A 80 0.53 -1.20 -6.43
CA ARG A 80 -0.88 -1.07 -6.02
C ARG A 80 -1.78 -2.23 -6.46
N PRO A 81 -1.67 -2.79 -7.69
CA PRO A 81 -2.53 -3.89 -8.12
C PRO A 81 -2.37 -5.13 -7.23
N MET A 82 -1.12 -5.54 -6.98
CA MET A 82 -0.84 -6.68 -6.12
C MET A 82 -1.26 -6.41 -4.68
N PHE A 83 -0.98 -5.22 -4.15
CA PHE A 83 -1.36 -4.86 -2.79
C PHE A 83 -2.89 -4.79 -2.57
N LEU A 84 -3.66 -4.20 -3.50
CA LEU A 84 -5.09 -3.97 -3.32
C LEU A 84 -5.95 -5.16 -3.75
N ARG A 85 -5.51 -5.95 -4.73
CA ARG A 85 -6.32 -7.02 -5.34
C ARG A 85 -5.64 -8.38 -5.35
N GLY A 86 -4.36 -8.48 -5.01
CA GLY A 86 -3.60 -9.72 -5.15
C GLY A 86 -3.33 -10.10 -6.61
N GLU A 87 -3.46 -9.14 -7.53
CA GLU A 87 -3.24 -9.34 -8.96
C GLU A 87 -1.79 -9.03 -9.32
N SER A 88 -1.07 -10.02 -9.83
CA SER A 88 0.11 -9.79 -10.65
C SER A 88 -0.35 -9.43 -12.06
N LYS A 89 0.33 -8.47 -12.71
CA LYS A 89 0.08 -8.24 -14.13
C LYS A 89 0.63 -9.46 -14.87
N ASN A 90 -0.22 -10.22 -15.55
CA ASN A 90 0.17 -11.35 -16.39
C ASN A 90 0.82 -10.87 -17.70
N ILE A 91 1.94 -10.15 -17.59
CA ILE A 91 2.71 -9.64 -18.73
C ILE A 91 3.63 -10.73 -19.25
N TYR A 92 3.90 -10.75 -20.55
CA TYR A 92 4.92 -11.63 -21.14
C TYR A 92 6.27 -11.48 -20.42
N SER A 93 6.89 -12.60 -20.05
CA SER A 93 8.07 -12.60 -19.19
C SER A 93 9.32 -12.13 -19.93
N THR A 94 9.35 -12.29 -21.25
CA THR A 94 10.47 -11.88 -22.10
C THR A 94 10.03 -10.87 -23.16
N TRP A 95 10.94 -10.01 -23.61
CA TRP A 95 10.62 -9.08 -24.68
C TRP A 95 10.37 -9.81 -26.01
N GLN A 96 10.96 -11.01 -26.20
CA GLN A 96 10.80 -11.84 -27.38
C GLN A 96 9.34 -12.29 -27.52
N GLU A 97 8.73 -12.79 -26.45
CA GLU A 97 7.32 -13.16 -26.42
C GLU A 97 6.41 -11.96 -26.72
N ALA A 98 6.66 -10.82 -26.06
CA ALA A 98 5.91 -9.60 -26.30
C ALA A 98 6.09 -9.08 -27.74
N SER A 99 7.29 -9.21 -28.31
CA SER A 99 7.62 -8.79 -29.67
C SER A 99 6.86 -9.62 -30.70
N VAL A 100 6.82 -10.95 -30.55
CA VAL A 100 6.04 -11.84 -31.43
C VAL A 100 4.58 -11.43 -31.47
N VAL A 101 4.00 -11.12 -30.31
CA VAL A 101 2.60 -10.70 -30.20
C VAL A 101 2.36 -9.32 -30.79
N ALA A 102 3.23 -8.35 -30.50
CA ALA A 102 3.14 -7.00 -31.07
C ALA A 102 3.19 -7.04 -32.61
N LYS A 103 4.08 -7.87 -33.18
CA LYS A 103 4.17 -8.11 -34.62
C LYS A 103 2.91 -8.78 -35.17
N LYS A 104 2.35 -9.77 -34.47
CA LYS A 104 1.09 -10.44 -34.85
C LYS A 104 -0.09 -9.48 -34.89
N LEU A 105 -0.11 -8.46 -34.03
CA LEU A 105 -1.08 -7.36 -34.06
C LEU A 105 -0.81 -6.33 -35.16
N GLY A 106 0.26 -6.50 -35.96
CA GLY A 106 0.66 -5.59 -37.03
C GLY A 106 1.24 -4.27 -36.51
N ILE A 107 1.75 -4.23 -35.28
CA ILE A 107 2.35 -3.03 -34.69
C ILE A 107 3.81 -2.93 -35.12
N VAL A 108 4.15 -1.91 -35.91
CA VAL A 108 5.50 -1.74 -36.49
C VAL A 108 6.21 -0.45 -36.06
N LYS A 109 5.48 0.50 -35.44
CA LYS A 109 6.04 1.78 -34.94
C LYS A 109 5.80 1.93 -33.45
N CYS A 110 6.75 2.57 -32.76
CA CYS A 110 6.64 2.87 -31.32
C CYS A 110 5.37 3.69 -30.98
N LEU A 111 5.01 4.67 -31.81
CA LEU A 111 3.77 5.46 -31.62
C LEU A 111 2.51 4.59 -31.72
N ASP A 112 2.50 3.62 -32.64
CA ASP A 112 1.39 2.68 -32.76
C ASP A 112 1.36 1.72 -31.56
N TYR A 113 2.51 1.28 -31.07
CA TYR A 113 2.60 0.47 -29.86
C TYR A 113 1.99 1.18 -28.65
N ASN A 114 2.34 2.46 -28.41
CA ASN A 114 1.76 3.24 -27.31
C ASN A 114 0.22 3.33 -27.37
N ARG A 115 -0.34 3.37 -28.57
CA ARG A 115 -1.81 3.41 -28.77
C ARG A 115 -2.46 2.03 -28.68
N ARG A 116 -1.80 0.99 -29.20
CA ARG A 116 -2.39 -0.30 -29.53
C ARG A 116 -1.93 -1.46 -28.66
N HIS A 117 -0.92 -1.29 -27.80
CA HIS A 117 -0.44 -2.39 -26.94
C HIS A 117 -1.57 -3.01 -26.11
N LYS A 118 -2.59 -2.23 -25.75
CA LYS A 118 -3.76 -2.69 -24.98
C LYS A 118 -4.66 -3.67 -25.73
N GLU A 119 -4.47 -3.85 -27.04
CA GLU A 119 -5.13 -4.90 -27.81
C GLU A 119 -4.77 -6.31 -27.28
N ASP A 120 -3.60 -6.46 -26.64
CA ASP A 120 -3.28 -7.62 -25.81
C ASP A 120 -2.94 -7.15 -24.38
N ALA A 121 -3.75 -7.56 -23.40
CA ALA A 121 -3.60 -7.14 -22.00
C ALA A 121 -2.27 -7.56 -21.35
N ARG A 122 -1.54 -8.51 -21.95
CA ARG A 122 -0.25 -9.02 -21.50
C ARG A 122 0.91 -8.24 -22.10
N LEU A 123 0.69 -7.33 -23.06
CA LEU A 123 1.74 -6.44 -23.55
C LEU A 123 2.04 -5.33 -22.52
N PRO A 124 3.32 -5.13 -22.15
CA PRO A 124 3.68 -4.07 -21.22
C PRO A 124 3.46 -2.70 -21.85
N SER A 125 2.97 -1.73 -21.08
CA SER A 125 2.83 -0.35 -21.56
C SER A 125 4.16 0.30 -21.91
N ASN A 126 5.22 -0.04 -21.16
CA ASN A 126 6.57 0.48 -21.35
C ASN A 126 7.58 -0.68 -21.36
N PRO A 127 7.85 -1.30 -22.53
CA PRO A 127 8.76 -2.43 -22.65
C PRO A 127 10.18 -2.11 -22.17
N ASN A 128 10.68 -0.91 -22.49
CA ASN A 128 12.03 -0.45 -22.13
C ASN A 128 12.27 -0.35 -20.62
N THR A 129 11.21 -0.14 -19.82
CA THR A 129 11.33 -0.10 -18.35
C THR A 129 11.01 -1.45 -17.71
N PHE A 130 10.33 -2.34 -18.45
CA PHE A 130 9.87 -3.62 -17.95
C PHE A 130 10.90 -4.73 -18.18
N TYR A 131 11.53 -4.75 -19.37
CA TYR A 131 12.58 -5.70 -19.72
C TYR A 131 13.95 -5.04 -19.56
N SER A 132 14.79 -5.59 -18.67
CA SER A 132 16.14 -5.07 -18.42
C SER A 132 17.07 -5.21 -19.63
N ASP A 133 16.82 -6.21 -20.47
CA ASP A 133 17.55 -6.54 -21.70
C ASP A 133 16.84 -6.04 -22.96
N PHE A 134 15.97 -5.01 -22.83
CA PHE A 134 15.19 -4.50 -23.95
C PHE A 134 16.10 -4.08 -25.12
N PRO A 135 15.92 -4.62 -26.33
CA PRO A 135 16.88 -4.43 -27.43
C PRO A 135 16.67 -3.10 -28.19
N GLY A 136 15.79 -2.24 -27.69
CA GLY A 136 15.35 -1.03 -28.37
C GLY A 136 14.20 -1.29 -29.36
N TRP A 137 13.46 -0.22 -29.65
CA TRP A 137 12.24 -0.28 -30.47
C TRP A 137 12.45 -0.86 -31.87
N LYS A 138 13.61 -0.60 -32.48
CA LYS A 138 13.92 -1.08 -33.82
C LYS A 138 13.97 -2.61 -33.89
N ILE A 139 14.56 -3.26 -32.89
CA ILE A 139 14.65 -4.73 -32.82
C ILE A 139 13.33 -5.31 -32.31
N PHE A 140 12.72 -4.68 -31.31
CA PHE A 140 11.45 -5.14 -30.74
C PHE A 140 10.28 -5.12 -31.73
N LEU A 141 10.21 -4.15 -32.64
CA LEU A 141 9.14 -4.00 -33.63
C LEU A 141 9.60 -4.26 -35.07
N SER A 142 10.81 -4.79 -35.30
CA SER A 142 11.23 -5.15 -36.66
C SER A 142 10.25 -6.13 -37.27
N LYS A 143 10.08 -6.10 -38.59
CA LYS A 143 9.36 -7.19 -39.27
C LYS A 143 10.12 -8.50 -39.08
#